data_AF-W6Z2S9-F1
#
_entry.id   AF-W6Z2S9-F1
#
_cell.length_a   1.000
_cell.length_b   1.000
_cell.length_c   1.000
_cell.angle_alpha   90.00
_cell.angle_beta   90.00
_cell.angle_gamma   90.00
#
_symmetry.space_group_name_H-M   'P 1'
#
loop_
_entity.id
_entity.type
_entity.pdbx_description
1 polymer ?
#
loop_
_entity_poly.entity_id
_entity_poly.type
_entity_poly.pdbx_seq_one_letter_code
_entity_poly.pdbx_strand_id
1 'polypeptide(L)'
;MDCDILSNNGTSQEVSVANPPDRSHDPTVPTAIQSRTHNDPPTGKHRAHFMLDMPHHEYIFPAGGTINATMVEILVLLPHWFRNPQILMRFLNNGLTSNIHIMILEEYRGLELNTGEEIERARDYIADQYRKAMRKIMPGWLRRNHKAPEDWDATVMSIENAIPEAATRDGYVAPPSIPFKNLADGLKKLPQGYDAGHLTRALDYAMKNGKHGKDGSTTVFMFPDDIQIILDHIGRTEITLTHLDTYVISRYASMARVTEQARRKKTGDGRIQRQSRAVSDQQPMDVTQSPQQSGLTQQAQMSPPPKTMSSQSQIQQQTQSTTVTFSNLQTNLPYRGMGI
;
A
#
# COMPACT_ATOMS: atom_id res chain seq x y z
N MET A 1 -41.90 19.46 37.67
CA MET A 1 -40.44 19.37 37.47
C MET A 1 -40.13 20.39 36.40
N ASP A 2 -39.96 21.62 36.85
CA ASP A 2 -39.80 22.80 36.02
C ASP A 2 -38.31 22.94 35.66
N CYS A 3 -38.03 23.01 34.36
CA CYS A 3 -36.68 23.24 33.86
C CYS A 3 -36.53 24.72 33.56
N ASP A 4 -35.82 25.40 34.45
CA ASP A 4 -35.37 26.79 34.28
C ASP A 4 -34.39 26.91 33.10
N ILE A 5 -34.70 27.84 32.20
CA ILE A 5 -33.88 28.28 31.07
C ILE A 5 -33.00 29.43 31.58
N LEU A 6 -31.69 29.19 31.69
CA LEU A 6 -30.71 30.25 31.96
C LEU A 6 -30.10 30.73 30.64
N SER A 7 -30.48 31.95 30.25
CA SER A 7 -29.85 32.75 29.20
C SER A 7 -28.48 33.23 29.65
N ASN A 8 -27.45 33.02 28.82
CA ASN A 8 -26.11 33.53 29.07
C ASN A 8 -25.79 34.64 28.05
N ASN A 9 -25.74 35.89 28.53
CA ASN A 9 -25.31 37.07 27.79
C ASN A 9 -23.78 37.21 27.93
N GLY A 10 -23.05 36.91 26.84
CA GLY A 10 -21.60 37.04 26.76
C GLY A 10 -21.16 38.20 25.88
N THR A 11 -20.74 39.26 26.55
CA THR A 11 -20.18 40.54 26.11
C THR A 11 -19.16 40.46 24.97
N SER A 12 -19.39 41.19 23.87
CA SER A 12 -18.41 41.46 22.83
C SER A 12 -17.38 42.47 23.34
N GLN A 13 -16.10 42.08 23.33
CA GLN A 13 -14.97 42.96 23.65
C GLN A 13 -14.26 43.33 22.35
N GLU A 14 -14.43 44.59 21.95
CA GLU A 14 -13.82 45.23 20.79
C GLU A 14 -12.38 45.61 21.16
N VAL A 15 -11.39 45.00 20.50
CA VAL A 15 -9.97 45.34 20.65
C VAL A 15 -9.52 46.04 19.37
N SER A 16 -9.17 47.31 19.54
CA SER A 16 -8.60 48.19 18.53
C SER A 16 -7.08 48.33 18.75
N VAL A 17 -6.37 48.88 17.75
CA VAL A 17 -4.96 49.36 17.76
C VAL A 17 -3.91 48.27 17.39
N ALA A 18 -2.93 48.44 16.47
CA ALA A 18 -2.42 49.54 15.64
C ALA A 18 -1.72 48.99 14.38
N ASN A 19 -1.75 49.77 13.30
CA ASN A 19 -0.94 49.55 12.09
C ASN A 19 0.53 49.94 12.31
N PRO A 20 1.51 49.13 11.85
CA PRO A 20 2.91 49.53 11.80
C PRO A 20 3.22 50.40 10.56
N PRO A 21 4.29 51.20 10.61
CA PRO A 21 4.56 52.26 9.66
C PRO A 21 5.11 51.78 8.32
N ASP A 22 4.62 52.50 7.31
CA ASP A 22 5.10 52.68 5.95
C ASP A 22 6.64 52.76 5.87
N ARG A 23 7.25 51.81 5.15
CA ARG A 23 8.67 51.86 4.78
C ARG A 23 8.77 52.16 3.29
N SER A 24 9.14 53.41 3.07
CA SER A 24 9.58 54.04 1.84
C SER A 24 10.61 53.22 1.05
N HIS A 25 10.30 53.08 -0.24
CA HIS A 25 11.16 53.18 -1.42
C HIS A 25 12.68 53.01 -1.24
N ASP A 26 13.21 51.94 -1.85
CA ASP A 26 14.59 51.85 -2.32
C ASP A 26 14.56 51.66 -3.85
N PRO A 27 15.34 52.40 -4.65
CA PRO A 27 15.20 52.44 -6.10
C PRO A 27 15.86 51.22 -6.77
N THR A 28 15.08 50.66 -7.68
CA THR A 28 15.33 49.51 -8.53
C THR A 28 16.59 49.67 -9.39
N VAL A 29 17.55 48.75 -9.26
CA VAL A 29 18.55 48.46 -10.29
C VAL A 29 17.95 47.43 -11.25
N PRO A 30 17.79 47.73 -12.55
CA PRO A 30 17.26 46.78 -13.52
C PRO A 30 18.34 45.79 -13.92
N THR A 31 18.46 44.69 -13.17
CA THR A 31 19.19 43.51 -13.64
C THR A 31 18.34 42.84 -14.71
N ALA A 32 18.74 43.01 -15.96
CA ALA A 32 18.14 42.37 -17.12
C ALA A 32 18.27 40.83 -17.01
N ILE A 33 17.30 40.19 -16.36
CA ILE A 33 17.10 38.75 -16.42
C ILE A 33 16.55 38.48 -17.82
N GLN A 34 17.44 38.07 -18.72
CA GLN A 34 17.07 37.52 -20.01
C GLN A 34 16.20 36.28 -19.76
N SER A 35 14.89 36.48 -19.81
CA SER A 35 13.88 35.44 -19.86
C SER A 35 14.06 34.66 -21.16
N ARG A 36 14.93 33.64 -21.14
CA ARG A 36 14.99 32.60 -22.15
C ARG A 36 13.64 31.90 -22.17
N THR A 37 12.77 32.31 -23.08
CA THR A 37 11.56 31.60 -23.47
C THR A 37 11.98 30.35 -24.25
N HIS A 38 12.41 29.31 -23.53
CA HIS A 38 12.55 27.97 -24.10
C HIS A 38 11.14 27.40 -24.26
N ASN A 39 10.57 27.56 -25.45
CA ASN A 39 9.30 26.98 -25.88
C ASN A 39 9.44 25.51 -26.29
N ASP A 40 10.39 24.77 -25.70
CA ASP A 40 10.48 23.35 -26.00
C ASP A 40 9.26 22.66 -25.37
N PRO A 41 8.46 21.91 -26.16
CA PRO A 41 7.36 21.15 -25.61
C PRO A 41 7.94 20.25 -24.51
N PRO A 42 7.37 20.24 -23.29
CA PRO A 42 7.93 19.47 -22.19
C PRO A 42 7.99 18.02 -22.62
N THR A 43 9.20 17.53 -22.91
CA THR A 43 9.51 16.13 -23.25
C THR A 43 9.41 15.22 -22.01
N GLY A 44 8.60 15.63 -21.04
CA GLY A 44 8.32 14.87 -19.83
C GLY A 44 7.58 13.60 -20.19
N LYS A 45 8.17 12.45 -19.85
CA LYS A 45 7.52 11.14 -19.94
C LYS A 45 6.12 11.22 -19.31
N HIS A 46 5.10 10.77 -20.02
CA HIS A 46 3.73 10.74 -19.52
C HIS A 46 3.69 10.09 -18.13
N ARG A 47 3.03 10.77 -17.19
CA ARG A 47 2.83 10.27 -15.83
C ARG A 47 2.11 8.93 -15.94
N ALA A 48 2.59 7.91 -15.23
CA ALA A 48 1.98 6.59 -15.28
C ALA A 48 0.48 6.70 -14.96
N HIS A 49 -0.37 6.09 -15.79
CA HIS A 49 -1.81 5.95 -15.57
C HIS A 49 -2.10 4.90 -14.46
N PHE A 50 -1.39 5.00 -13.34
CA PHE A 50 -1.51 4.04 -12.26
C PHE A 50 -2.73 4.35 -11.40
N MET A 51 -3.69 3.42 -11.38
CA MET A 51 -4.93 3.49 -10.60
C MET A 51 -5.87 4.65 -10.98
N LEU A 52 -5.80 5.20 -12.19
CA LEU A 52 -6.69 6.29 -12.59
C LEU A 52 -8.11 5.80 -12.92
N ASP A 53 -8.23 4.56 -13.41
CA ASP A 53 -9.51 3.96 -13.79
C ASP A 53 -10.21 3.28 -12.62
N MET A 54 -9.59 3.29 -11.43
CA MET A 54 -10.21 2.72 -10.23
C MET A 54 -11.17 3.75 -9.61
N PRO A 55 -12.40 3.34 -9.26
CA PRO A 55 -13.39 4.25 -8.68
C PRO A 55 -12.97 4.76 -7.29
N HIS A 56 -13.12 6.07 -7.07
CA HIS A 56 -12.93 6.72 -5.77
C HIS A 56 -14.09 6.38 -4.83
N HIS A 57 -13.96 5.29 -4.09
CA HIS A 57 -14.95 4.81 -3.12
C HIS A 57 -14.93 5.61 -1.81
N GLU A 58 -15.09 6.94 -1.85
CA GLU A 58 -15.03 7.82 -0.66
C GLU A 58 -16.30 7.76 0.21
N TYR A 59 -16.58 6.58 0.76
CA TYR A 59 -17.76 6.29 1.57
C TYR A 59 -17.53 6.51 3.07
N ILE A 60 -18.59 6.93 3.75
CA ILE A 60 -18.72 6.81 5.21
C ILE A 60 -19.44 5.48 5.48
N PHE A 61 -18.93 4.68 6.41
CA PHE A 61 -19.59 3.42 6.76
C PHE A 61 -20.88 3.67 7.56
N PRO A 62 -21.95 2.89 7.32
CA PRO A 62 -23.16 2.96 8.12
C PRO A 62 -22.85 2.52 9.57
N ALA A 63 -23.52 3.18 10.53
CA ALA A 63 -23.46 2.80 11.93
C ALA A 63 -23.91 1.35 12.13
N GLY A 64 -23.31 0.65 13.10
CA GLY A 64 -23.61 -0.74 13.39
C GLY A 64 -22.55 -1.37 14.28
N GLY A 65 -22.09 -2.57 13.92
CA GLY A 65 -20.98 -3.21 14.61
C GLY A 65 -19.62 -2.83 14.04
N THR A 66 -18.56 -3.10 14.81
CA THR A 66 -17.18 -2.85 14.37
C THR A 66 -16.85 -3.60 13.08
N ILE A 67 -16.27 -2.89 12.12
CA ILE A 67 -15.76 -3.43 10.85
C ILE A 67 -14.23 -3.46 10.94
N ASN A 68 -13.68 -4.65 11.14
CA ASN A 68 -12.23 -4.87 11.15
C ASN A 68 -11.77 -5.31 9.76
N ALA A 69 -10.87 -4.51 9.17
CA ALA A 69 -10.28 -4.83 7.88
C ALA A 69 -8.75 -4.93 7.99
N THR A 70 -8.17 -5.94 7.36
CA THR A 70 -6.72 -6.04 7.21
C THR A 70 -6.22 -4.92 6.29
N MET A 71 -4.95 -4.53 6.44
CA MET A 71 -4.32 -3.63 5.47
C MET A 71 -4.44 -4.16 4.03
N VAL A 72 -4.35 -5.48 3.82
CA VAL A 72 -4.51 -6.08 2.48
C VAL A 72 -5.90 -5.82 1.92
N GLU A 73 -6.96 -6.02 2.71
CA GLU A 73 -8.33 -5.78 2.25
C GLU A 73 -8.54 -4.34 1.83
N ILE A 74 -8.06 -3.39 2.62
CA ILE A 74 -8.22 -1.97 2.32
C ILE A 74 -7.46 -1.61 1.04
N LEU A 75 -6.20 -2.03 0.90
CA LEU A 75 -5.41 -1.73 -0.29
C LEU A 75 -5.97 -2.38 -1.57
N VAL A 76 -6.55 -3.58 -1.44
CA VAL A 76 -6.99 -4.38 -2.58
C VAL A 76 -8.43 -4.06 -2.99
N LEU A 77 -9.37 -3.99 -2.03
CA LEU A 77 -10.80 -3.79 -2.29
C LEU A 77 -11.17 -2.30 -2.34
N LEU A 78 -10.43 -1.45 -1.63
CA LEU A 78 -10.67 -0.02 -1.52
C LEU A 78 -9.41 0.76 -1.92
N PRO A 79 -8.92 0.60 -3.16
CA PRO A 79 -7.55 0.94 -3.53
C PRO A 79 -7.22 2.44 -3.44
N HIS A 80 -8.18 3.34 -3.28
CA HIS A 80 -7.94 4.77 -3.03
C HIS A 80 -7.94 5.17 -1.55
N TRP A 81 -8.30 4.28 -0.64
CA TRP A 81 -8.42 4.59 0.79
C TRP A 81 -7.10 4.85 1.49
N PHE A 82 -5.97 4.41 0.93
CA PHE A 82 -4.67 4.78 1.45
C PHE A 82 -4.37 6.29 1.35
N ARG A 83 -5.18 7.05 0.61
CA ARG A 83 -5.12 8.52 0.57
C ARG A 83 -5.82 9.17 1.75
N ASN A 84 -6.72 8.43 2.43
CA ASN A 84 -7.33 8.87 3.67
C ASN A 84 -6.22 8.99 4.74
N PRO A 85 -6.01 10.19 5.31
CA PRO A 85 -4.91 10.39 6.25
C PRO A 85 -4.98 9.52 7.53
N GLN A 86 -6.16 9.15 8.02
CA GLN A 86 -6.32 8.28 9.20
C GLN A 86 -5.88 6.84 8.89
N ILE A 87 -6.35 6.29 7.77
CA ILE A 87 -5.96 4.96 7.27
C ILE A 87 -4.46 4.94 6.97
N LEU A 88 -3.94 5.98 6.31
CA LEU A 88 -2.54 6.07 5.97
C LEU A 88 -1.66 6.15 7.21
N MET A 89 -2.04 6.94 8.21
CA MET A 89 -1.34 7.03 9.49
C MET A 89 -1.23 5.66 10.14
N ARG A 90 -2.33 4.90 10.20
CA ARG A 90 -2.33 3.51 10.68
C ARG A 90 -1.30 2.66 9.97
N PHE A 91 -1.31 2.68 8.64
CA PHE A 91 -0.38 1.86 7.85
C PHE A 91 1.08 2.29 8.04
N LEU A 92 1.37 3.59 8.05
CA LEU A 92 2.72 4.11 8.20
C LEU A 92 3.28 3.85 9.59
N ASN A 93 2.48 4.01 10.64
CA ASN A 93 2.87 3.69 12.02
C ASN A 93 3.20 2.20 12.19
N ASN A 94 2.53 1.33 11.43
CA ASN A 94 2.82 -0.11 11.40
C ASN A 94 3.96 -0.50 10.42
N GLY A 95 4.56 0.46 9.71
CA GLY A 95 5.75 0.26 8.88
C GLY A 95 5.49 0.07 7.38
N LEU A 96 4.32 0.44 6.86
CA LEU A 96 4.01 0.31 5.44
C LEU A 96 4.99 1.13 4.60
N THR A 97 5.44 0.53 3.50
CA THR A 97 6.28 1.18 2.50
C THR A 97 5.60 1.12 1.13
N SER A 98 5.95 2.02 0.22
CA SER A 98 5.44 1.96 -1.16
C SER A 98 5.80 0.66 -1.87
N ASN A 99 6.95 0.05 -1.53
CA ASN A 99 7.38 -1.23 -2.07
C ASN A 99 6.51 -2.42 -1.58
N ILE A 100 6.12 -2.39 -0.30
CA ILE A 100 5.21 -3.40 0.26
C ILE A 100 3.80 -3.22 -0.31
N HIS A 101 3.34 -1.98 -0.43
CA HIS A 101 2.04 -1.68 -1.03
C HIS A 101 1.96 -2.18 -2.48
N ILE A 102 2.93 -1.84 -3.34
CA ILE A 102 2.89 -2.32 -4.74
C ILE A 102 2.95 -3.85 -4.81
N MET A 103 3.72 -4.50 -3.94
CA MET A 103 3.76 -5.97 -3.87
C MET A 103 2.42 -6.59 -3.50
N ILE A 104 1.69 -6.01 -2.55
CA ILE A 104 0.33 -6.43 -2.21
C ILE A 104 -0.59 -6.26 -3.42
N LEU A 105 -0.54 -5.11 -4.10
CA LEU A 105 -1.38 -4.88 -5.28
C LEU A 105 -1.04 -5.83 -6.44
N GLU A 106 0.24 -6.13 -6.67
CA GLU A 106 0.67 -7.09 -7.70
C GLU A 106 0.18 -8.51 -7.41
N GLU A 107 0.10 -8.90 -6.14
CA GLU A 107 -0.40 -10.22 -5.73
C GLU A 107 -1.90 -10.38 -6.00
N TYR A 108 -2.71 -9.35 -5.73
CA TYR A 108 -4.17 -9.46 -5.74
C TYR A 108 -4.87 -8.77 -6.91
N ARG A 109 -4.23 -7.83 -7.62
CA ARG A 109 -4.85 -7.05 -8.71
C ARG A 109 -4.12 -7.19 -10.03
N GLY A 110 -4.87 -7.10 -11.13
CA GLY A 110 -4.34 -6.93 -12.48
C GLY A 110 -3.94 -5.48 -12.72
N LEU A 111 -2.67 -5.13 -12.48
CA LEU A 111 -2.18 -3.75 -12.62
C LEU A 111 -1.64 -3.41 -14.02
N GLU A 112 -1.46 -4.41 -14.88
CA GLU A 112 -0.93 -4.27 -16.25
C GLU A 112 0.45 -3.57 -16.32
N LEU A 113 1.26 -3.69 -15.26
CA LEU A 113 2.63 -3.16 -15.21
C LEU A 113 3.59 -4.19 -15.83
N ASN A 114 3.88 -4.02 -17.11
CA ASN A 114 4.61 -5.00 -17.91
C ASN A 114 6.14 -4.84 -17.81
N THR A 115 6.60 -3.67 -17.36
CA THR A 115 8.01 -3.31 -17.30
C THR A 115 8.46 -2.90 -15.90
N GLY A 116 9.75 -3.09 -15.59
CA GLY A 116 10.32 -2.59 -14.33
C GLY A 116 10.20 -1.08 -14.16
N GLU A 117 10.27 -0.29 -15.25
CA GLU A 117 10.09 1.17 -15.18
C GLU A 117 8.65 1.57 -14.81
N GLU A 118 7.64 0.83 -15.26
CA GLU A 118 6.24 1.06 -14.86
C GLU A 118 6.02 0.77 -13.38
N ILE A 119 6.60 -0.33 -12.87
CA ILE A 119 6.54 -0.68 -11.44
C ILE A 119 7.19 0.41 -10.59
N GLU A 120 8.37 0.90 -10.98
CA GLU A 120 9.06 1.98 -10.27
C GLU A 120 8.24 3.27 -10.27
N ARG A 121 7.63 3.64 -11.41
CA ARG A 121 6.74 4.82 -11.51
C ARG A 121 5.48 4.66 -10.65
N ALA A 122 4.88 3.47 -10.61
CA ALA A 122 3.73 3.18 -9.75
C ALA A 122 4.11 3.31 -8.26
N ARG A 123 5.28 2.79 -7.87
CA ARG A 123 5.82 2.91 -6.51
C ARG A 123 6.08 4.36 -6.12
N ASP A 124 6.65 5.17 -7.02
CA ASP A 124 6.90 6.59 -6.80
C ASP A 124 5.59 7.38 -6.69
N TYR A 125 4.59 7.03 -7.49
CA TYR A 125 3.24 7.59 -7.37
C TYR A 125 2.65 7.32 -5.98
N ILE A 126 2.68 6.08 -5.50
CA ILE A 126 2.21 5.71 -4.16
C ILE A 126 2.93 6.55 -3.09
N ALA A 127 4.26 6.65 -3.18
CA ALA A 127 5.06 7.43 -2.22
C ALA A 127 4.73 8.93 -2.26
N ASP A 128 4.44 9.49 -3.44
CA ASP A 128 4.00 10.88 -3.58
C ASP A 128 2.61 11.12 -2.97
N GLN A 129 1.67 10.19 -3.17
CA GLN A 129 0.35 10.24 -2.55
C GLN A 129 0.44 10.15 -1.02
N TYR A 130 1.34 9.31 -0.48
CA TYR A 130 1.58 9.27 0.97
C TYR A 130 2.03 10.63 1.49
N ARG A 131 3.03 11.21 0.82
CA ARG A 131 3.58 12.52 1.18
C ARG A 131 2.51 13.61 1.14
N LYS A 132 1.66 13.62 0.10
CA LYS A 132 0.56 14.57 -0.05
C LYS A 132 -0.46 14.44 1.08
N ALA A 133 -0.94 13.23 1.36
CA ALA A 133 -1.91 12.99 2.42
C ALA A 133 -1.34 13.36 3.80
N MET A 134 -0.12 12.92 4.11
CA MET A 134 0.51 13.20 5.41
C MET A 134 0.83 14.68 5.62
N ARG A 135 1.22 15.42 4.58
CA ARG A 135 1.49 16.86 4.68
C ARG A 135 0.26 17.71 4.92
N LYS A 136 -0.94 17.18 4.72
CA LYS A 136 -2.19 17.85 5.12
C LYS A 136 -2.34 17.90 6.64
N ILE A 137 -1.93 16.84 7.35
CA ILE A 137 -1.97 16.80 8.82
C ILE A 137 -0.70 17.40 9.42
N MET A 138 0.47 17.04 8.88
CA MET A 138 1.77 17.44 9.42
C MET A 138 2.55 18.18 8.34
N PRO A 139 2.43 19.53 8.26
CA PRO A 139 3.24 20.33 7.36
C PRO A 139 4.73 20.04 7.56
N GLY A 140 5.45 19.75 6.48
CA GLY A 140 6.85 19.34 6.54
C GLY A 140 7.09 17.85 6.78
N TRP A 141 6.04 17.01 6.81
CA TRP A 141 6.20 15.56 6.91
C TRP A 141 7.16 15.02 5.83
N LEU A 142 8.10 14.21 6.29
CA LEU A 142 9.04 13.44 5.50
C LEU A 142 9.07 12.02 6.06
N ARG A 143 9.06 11.03 5.17
CA ARG A 143 9.13 9.60 5.56
C ARG A 143 10.29 9.28 6.51
N ARG A 144 11.47 9.87 6.28
CA ARG A 144 12.66 9.66 7.13
C ARG A 144 12.53 10.20 8.57
N ASN A 145 11.60 11.12 8.80
CA ASN A 145 11.37 11.74 10.10
C ASN A 145 10.07 11.24 10.75
N HIS A 146 9.32 10.36 10.08
CA HIS A 146 8.11 9.80 10.63
C HIS A 146 8.46 8.86 11.79
N LYS A 147 7.78 9.06 12.91
CA LYS A 147 7.83 8.20 14.08
C LYS A 147 6.39 7.89 14.48
N ALA A 148 6.10 6.62 14.75
CA ALA A 148 4.85 6.27 15.38
C ALA A 148 4.79 6.94 16.77
N PRO A 149 3.63 7.49 17.17
CA PRO A 149 3.42 7.95 18.54
C PRO A 149 3.75 6.85 19.56
N GLU A 150 4.19 7.23 20.76
CA GLU A 150 4.54 6.27 21.82
C GLU A 150 3.31 5.49 22.32
N ASP A 151 2.14 6.12 22.27
CA ASP A 151 0.83 5.57 22.59
C ASP A 151 0.12 4.92 21.39
N TRP A 152 0.82 4.68 20.28
CA TRP A 152 0.24 4.03 19.10
C TRP A 152 -0.15 2.58 19.38
N ASP A 153 -1.44 2.28 19.30
CA ASP A 153 -1.95 0.92 19.38
C ASP A 153 -1.93 0.23 18.00
N ALA A 154 -0.95 -0.64 17.81
CA ALA A 154 -0.77 -1.43 16.60
C ALA A 154 -1.83 -2.55 16.40
N THR A 155 -2.71 -2.78 17.39
CA THR A 155 -3.76 -3.81 17.32
C THR A 155 -5.06 -3.29 16.73
N VAL A 156 -5.22 -1.97 16.58
CA VAL A 156 -6.44 -1.36 16.04
C VAL A 156 -6.57 -1.65 14.54
N MET A 157 -7.58 -2.46 14.20
CA MET A 157 -7.91 -2.83 12.82
C MET A 157 -9.22 -2.25 12.29
N SER A 158 -9.99 -1.57 13.14
CA SER A 158 -11.28 -1.01 12.76
C SER A 158 -11.12 0.09 11.70
N ILE A 159 -12.06 0.12 10.75
CA ILE A 159 -12.19 1.18 9.74
C ILE A 159 -13.50 1.97 9.88
N GLU A 160 -14.28 1.70 10.93
CA GLU A 160 -15.60 2.29 11.15
C GLU A 160 -15.56 3.83 11.21
N ASN A 161 -14.54 4.37 11.88
CA ASN A 161 -14.39 5.80 12.10
C ASN A 161 -13.58 6.51 10.99
N ALA A 162 -13.25 5.81 9.90
CA ALA A 162 -12.48 6.40 8.82
C ALA A 162 -13.37 7.39 8.04
N ILE A 163 -13.08 8.69 8.19
CA ILE A 163 -13.83 9.75 7.49
C ILE A 163 -13.06 10.12 6.21
N PRO A 164 -13.64 9.92 5.01
CA PRO A 164 -13.01 10.37 3.76
C PRO A 164 -12.77 11.88 3.75
N GLU A 165 -11.70 12.33 3.09
CA GLU A 165 -11.39 13.76 3.02
C GLU A 165 -12.53 14.58 2.37
N ALA A 166 -13.20 14.03 1.36
CA ALA A 166 -14.35 14.70 0.76
C ALA A 166 -15.45 14.98 1.79
N ALA A 167 -15.62 14.10 2.79
CA ALA A 167 -16.62 14.24 3.84
C ALA A 167 -16.32 15.35 4.85
N THR A 168 -15.11 15.88 4.89
CA THR A 168 -14.77 17.02 5.77
C THR A 168 -14.98 18.37 5.09
N ARG A 169 -15.43 18.40 3.83
CA ARG A 169 -15.68 19.63 3.08
C ARG A 169 -17.15 19.99 3.13
N ASP A 170 -17.44 21.29 3.17
CA ASP A 170 -18.81 21.80 3.10
C ASP A 170 -19.49 21.32 1.80
N GLY A 171 -20.73 20.84 1.92
CA GLY A 171 -21.49 20.33 0.78
C GLY A 171 -21.10 18.93 0.33
N TYR A 172 -20.44 18.13 1.18
CA TYR A 172 -20.22 16.72 0.91
C TYR A 172 -21.54 16.00 0.59
N VAL A 173 -21.53 15.29 -0.53
CA VAL A 173 -22.59 14.35 -0.91
C VAL A 173 -21.96 12.98 -0.95
N ALA A 174 -22.47 12.06 -0.13
CA ALA A 174 -22.01 10.69 -0.13
C ALA A 174 -22.16 10.08 -1.55
N PRO A 175 -21.11 9.42 -2.09
CA PRO A 175 -21.25 8.73 -3.36
C PRO A 175 -22.38 7.70 -3.29
N PRO A 176 -23.11 7.47 -4.40
CA PRO A 176 -24.16 6.45 -4.40
C PRO A 176 -23.56 5.07 -4.14
N SER A 177 -24.27 4.27 -3.36
CA SER A 177 -23.87 2.88 -3.10
C SER A 177 -23.78 2.08 -4.40
N ILE A 178 -22.83 1.16 -4.44
CA ILE A 178 -22.58 0.29 -5.60
C ILE A 178 -22.96 -1.15 -5.28
N PRO A 179 -23.25 -2.01 -6.28
CA PRO A 179 -23.35 -3.44 -6.04
C PRO A 179 -22.07 -3.94 -5.38
N PHE A 180 -22.20 -4.66 -4.26
CA PHE A 180 -21.07 -5.06 -3.42
C PHE A 180 -20.02 -5.84 -4.23
N LYS A 181 -20.48 -6.71 -5.14
CA LYS A 181 -19.63 -7.50 -6.05
C LYS A 181 -18.67 -6.66 -6.90
N ASN A 182 -18.97 -5.39 -7.17
CA ASN A 182 -18.11 -4.52 -7.96
C ASN A 182 -16.80 -4.17 -7.24
N LEU A 183 -16.70 -4.36 -5.92
CA LEU A 183 -15.41 -4.28 -5.22
C LEU A 183 -14.40 -5.34 -5.71
N ALA A 184 -14.88 -6.41 -6.37
CA ALA A 184 -14.03 -7.44 -6.97
C ALA A 184 -13.53 -7.09 -8.38
N ASP A 185 -13.95 -5.96 -8.96
CA ASP A 185 -13.55 -5.57 -10.31
C ASP A 185 -12.03 -5.35 -10.36
N GLY A 186 -11.37 -6.01 -11.32
CA GLY A 186 -9.90 -5.95 -11.50
C GLY A 186 -9.07 -6.78 -10.51
N LEU A 187 -9.70 -7.60 -9.66
CA LEU A 187 -8.99 -8.56 -8.81
C LEU A 187 -8.54 -9.79 -9.60
N LYS A 188 -7.34 -10.29 -9.30
CA LYS A 188 -6.87 -11.64 -9.68
C LYS A 188 -7.48 -12.70 -8.78
N LYS A 189 -7.58 -12.39 -7.48
CA LYS A 189 -8.14 -13.25 -6.43
C LYS A 189 -8.55 -12.40 -5.23
N LEU A 190 -9.52 -12.88 -4.45
CA LEU A 190 -9.86 -12.28 -3.17
C LEU A 190 -8.72 -12.50 -2.15
N PRO A 191 -8.52 -11.58 -1.19
CA PRO A 191 -7.72 -11.87 0.00
C PRO A 191 -8.20 -13.15 0.70
N GLN A 192 -7.30 -13.92 1.30
CA GLN A 192 -7.63 -15.19 1.96
C GLN A 192 -6.78 -15.38 3.22
N GLY A 193 -7.23 -16.26 4.12
CA GLY A 193 -6.51 -16.56 5.36
C GLY A 193 -6.24 -15.29 6.18
N TYR A 194 -4.99 -15.09 6.59
CA TYR A 194 -4.57 -13.94 7.41
C TYR A 194 -4.56 -12.58 6.69
N ASP A 195 -4.81 -12.57 5.38
CA ASP A 195 -4.97 -11.35 4.60
C ASP A 195 -6.45 -10.96 4.46
N ALA A 196 -7.39 -11.80 4.91
CA ALA A 196 -8.83 -11.54 4.87
C ALA A 196 -9.40 -11.23 6.27
N GLY A 197 -10.35 -10.31 6.32
CA GLY A 197 -11.04 -9.83 7.51
C GLY A 197 -12.54 -9.73 7.22
N HIS A 198 -13.19 -8.65 7.65
CA HIS A 198 -14.64 -8.49 7.48
C HIS A 198 -15.04 -8.17 6.04
N LEU A 199 -14.29 -7.29 5.35
CA LEU A 199 -14.65 -6.83 4.00
C LEU A 199 -14.67 -7.98 2.98
N THR A 200 -13.66 -8.85 3.00
CA THR A 200 -13.52 -9.95 2.05
C THR A 200 -14.58 -11.02 2.27
N ARG A 201 -14.91 -11.32 3.53
CA ARG A 201 -16.01 -12.26 3.84
C ARG A 201 -17.35 -11.70 3.43
N ALA A 202 -17.60 -10.42 3.68
CA ALA A 202 -18.83 -9.77 3.25
C ALA A 202 -18.97 -9.75 1.73
N LEU A 203 -17.88 -9.44 1.02
CA LEU A 203 -17.82 -9.49 -0.44
C LEU A 203 -18.06 -10.90 -0.99
N ASP A 204 -17.36 -11.91 -0.45
CA ASP A 204 -17.52 -13.31 -0.88
C ASP A 204 -18.97 -13.80 -0.68
N TYR A 205 -19.60 -13.42 0.44
CA TYR A 205 -21.01 -13.71 0.67
C TYR A 205 -21.92 -12.98 -0.33
N ALA A 206 -21.72 -11.67 -0.54
CA ALA A 206 -22.53 -10.86 -1.44
C ALA A 206 -22.42 -11.28 -2.91
N MET A 207 -21.30 -11.91 -3.32
CA MET A 207 -21.13 -12.47 -4.66
C MET A 207 -21.93 -13.77 -4.86
N LYS A 208 -22.21 -14.51 -3.78
CA LYS A 208 -22.89 -15.82 -3.81
C LYS A 208 -24.37 -15.76 -3.44
N ASN A 209 -24.81 -14.66 -2.84
CA ASN A 209 -26.14 -14.52 -2.26
C ASN A 209 -26.80 -13.20 -2.69
N GLY A 210 -28.12 -13.12 -2.51
CA GLY A 210 -28.89 -11.88 -2.70
C GLY A 210 -29.79 -11.61 -1.50
N LYS A 211 -30.24 -10.36 -1.39
CA LYS A 211 -31.16 -9.91 -0.34
C LYS A 211 -32.60 -10.13 -0.79
N HIS A 212 -33.39 -10.84 0.01
CA HIS A 212 -34.82 -11.01 -0.24
C HIS A 212 -35.59 -9.72 0.06
N GLY A 213 -36.28 -9.20 -0.95
CA GLY A 213 -37.22 -8.09 -0.84
C GLY A 213 -38.54 -8.49 -0.18
N LYS A 214 -39.33 -7.51 0.23
CA LYS A 214 -40.65 -7.73 0.88
C LYS A 214 -41.65 -8.44 -0.04
N ASP A 215 -41.46 -8.32 -1.34
CA ASP A 215 -42.25 -8.93 -2.41
C ASP A 215 -41.75 -10.33 -2.80
N GLY A 216 -40.73 -10.85 -2.12
CA GLY A 216 -40.06 -12.11 -2.45
C GLY A 216 -39.05 -12.00 -3.59
N SER A 217 -38.82 -10.81 -4.16
CA SER A 217 -37.78 -10.61 -5.17
C SER A 217 -36.38 -10.75 -4.55
N THR A 218 -35.41 -11.19 -5.34
CA THR A 218 -34.00 -11.20 -4.90
C THR A 218 -33.30 -9.97 -5.46
N THR A 219 -32.79 -9.13 -4.56
CA THR A 219 -32.02 -7.92 -4.88
C THR A 219 -30.54 -8.12 -4.59
N VAL A 220 -29.68 -7.33 -5.23
CA VAL A 220 -28.24 -7.36 -4.97
C VAL A 220 -27.92 -6.64 -3.66
N PHE A 221 -26.89 -7.12 -2.96
CA PHE A 221 -26.32 -6.37 -1.84
C PHE A 221 -25.57 -5.13 -2.33
N MET A 222 -25.71 -4.03 -1.60
CA MET A 222 -25.11 -2.73 -1.92
C MET A 222 -24.01 -2.37 -0.90
N PHE A 223 -22.89 -1.85 -1.37
CA PHE A 223 -21.79 -1.34 -0.55
C PHE A 223 -21.80 0.20 -0.55
N PRO A 224 -21.64 0.87 0.61
CA PRO A 224 -21.36 0.29 1.93
C PRO A 224 -22.61 -0.14 2.73
N ASP A 225 -23.82 0.22 2.27
CA ASP A 225 -25.05 0.17 3.08
C ASP A 225 -25.38 -1.18 3.70
N ASP A 226 -25.21 -2.29 2.96
CA ASP A 226 -25.61 -3.61 3.41
C ASP A 226 -24.49 -4.36 4.16
N ILE A 227 -23.31 -3.75 4.38
CA ILE A 227 -22.18 -4.47 5.01
C ILE A 227 -22.52 -5.00 6.40
N GLN A 228 -23.21 -4.21 7.22
CA GLN A 228 -23.59 -4.61 8.58
C GLN A 228 -24.57 -5.77 8.53
N ILE A 229 -25.56 -5.72 7.64
CA ILE A 229 -26.55 -6.78 7.43
C ILE A 229 -25.85 -8.10 7.08
N ILE A 230 -24.87 -8.05 6.18
CA ILE A 230 -24.10 -9.24 5.80
C ILE A 230 -23.30 -9.76 6.99
N LEU A 231 -22.57 -8.91 7.69
CA LEU A 231 -21.72 -9.31 8.82
C LEU A 231 -22.53 -9.84 10.02
N ASP A 232 -23.73 -9.33 10.23
CA ASP A 232 -24.66 -9.83 11.26
C ASP A 232 -25.20 -11.20 10.88
N HIS A 233 -25.39 -11.46 9.58
CA HIS A 233 -25.84 -12.75 9.08
C HIS A 233 -24.75 -13.83 9.10
N ILE A 234 -23.55 -13.52 8.59
CA ILE A 234 -22.46 -14.51 8.45
C ILE A 234 -21.52 -14.57 9.68
N GLY A 235 -21.74 -13.68 10.64
CA GLY A 235 -20.84 -13.47 11.77
C GLY A 235 -19.54 -12.74 11.39
N ARG A 236 -18.85 -12.24 12.41
CA ARG A 236 -17.61 -11.48 12.26
C ARG A 236 -16.39 -12.39 12.24
N THR A 237 -15.30 -11.94 11.60
CA THR A 237 -14.01 -12.65 11.63
C THR A 237 -13.39 -12.50 12.99
N GLU A 238 -12.93 -13.61 13.56
CA GLU A 238 -12.06 -13.61 14.73
C GLU A 238 -10.69 -13.06 14.33
N ILE A 239 -10.36 -11.88 14.84
CA ILE A 239 -9.09 -11.21 14.55
C ILE A 239 -8.01 -11.81 15.44
N THR A 240 -7.09 -12.54 14.82
CA THR A 240 -5.87 -13.06 15.47
C THR A 240 -4.68 -12.13 15.23
N LEU A 241 -3.59 -12.33 15.97
CA LEU A 241 -2.34 -11.57 15.80
C LEU A 241 -1.82 -11.56 14.34
N THR A 242 -2.03 -12.64 13.60
CA THR A 242 -1.54 -12.76 12.22
C THR A 242 -2.29 -11.88 11.21
N HIS A 243 -3.46 -11.36 11.58
CA HIS A 243 -4.23 -10.39 10.77
C HIS A 243 -3.73 -8.95 10.94
N LEU A 244 -3.03 -8.65 12.05
CA LEU A 244 -2.55 -7.29 12.34
C LEU A 244 -1.59 -6.79 11.26
N ASP A 245 -1.64 -5.48 11.00
CA ASP A 245 -0.84 -4.84 9.95
C ASP A 245 0.67 -5.12 10.11
N THR A 246 1.18 -5.14 11.33
CA THR A 246 2.60 -5.43 11.62
C THR A 246 3.04 -6.80 11.12
N TYR A 247 2.20 -7.82 11.27
CA TYR A 247 2.46 -9.17 10.78
C TYR A 247 2.30 -9.27 9.27
N VAL A 248 1.27 -8.62 8.70
CA VAL A 248 1.11 -8.49 7.23
C VAL A 248 2.36 -7.87 6.61
N ILE A 249 2.80 -6.72 7.13
CA ILE A 249 3.97 -5.99 6.65
C ILE A 249 5.22 -6.85 6.73
N SER A 250 5.43 -7.60 7.81
CA SER A 250 6.56 -8.51 7.97
C SER A 250 6.58 -9.62 6.90
N ARG A 251 5.41 -10.21 6.58
CA ARG A 251 5.29 -11.23 5.52
C ARG A 251 5.68 -10.68 4.16
N TYR A 252 5.06 -9.57 3.74
CA TYR A 252 5.32 -8.97 2.44
C TYR A 252 6.72 -8.35 2.35
N ALA A 253 7.28 -7.83 3.45
CA ALA A 253 8.67 -7.37 3.49
C ALA A 253 9.65 -8.52 3.25
N SER A 254 9.37 -9.71 3.78
CA SER A 254 10.20 -10.90 3.57
C SER A 254 10.16 -11.34 2.10
N MET A 255 8.97 -11.38 1.50
CA MET A 255 8.80 -11.66 0.06
C MET A 255 9.56 -10.63 -0.80
N ALA A 256 9.44 -9.34 -0.46
CA ALA A 256 10.14 -8.27 -1.16
C ALA A 256 11.66 -8.42 -1.14
N ARG A 257 12.22 -8.80 0.01
CA ARG A 257 13.67 -9.06 0.13
C ARG A 257 14.11 -10.22 -0.74
N VAL A 258 13.35 -11.32 -0.76
CA VAL A 258 13.67 -12.49 -1.59
C VAL A 258 13.65 -12.13 -3.08
N THR A 259 12.60 -11.44 -3.54
CA THR A 259 12.48 -11.00 -4.94
C THR A 259 13.62 -10.05 -5.33
N GLU A 260 13.97 -9.09 -4.48
CA GLU A 260 15.08 -8.17 -4.73
C GLU A 260 16.45 -8.87 -4.75
N GLN A 261 16.68 -9.84 -3.85
CA GLN A 261 17.90 -10.65 -3.86
C GLN A 261 18.02 -11.47 -5.15
N ALA A 262 16.93 -12.10 -5.60
CA ALA A 262 16.89 -12.84 -6.85
C ALA A 262 17.19 -11.93 -8.06
N ARG A 263 16.62 -10.71 -8.08
CA ARG A 263 16.89 -9.70 -9.11
C ARG A 263 18.36 -9.30 -9.15
N ARG A 264 18.96 -8.99 -7.99
CA ARG A 264 20.38 -8.63 -7.88
C ARG A 264 21.29 -9.75 -8.35
N LYS A 265 21.00 -10.99 -7.95
CA LYS A 265 21.74 -12.17 -8.39
C LYS A 265 21.70 -12.31 -9.92
N LYS A 266 20.51 -12.23 -10.52
CA LYS A 266 20.34 -12.28 -11.99
C LYS A 266 21.14 -11.20 -12.72
N THR A 267 21.14 -9.97 -12.20
CA THR A 267 21.94 -8.87 -12.77
C THR A 267 23.44 -9.11 -12.63
N GLY A 268 23.88 -9.64 -11.49
CA GLY A 268 25.27 -10.01 -11.23
C GLY A 268 25.76 -11.11 -12.18
N ASP A 269 25.02 -12.20 -12.31
CA ASP A 269 25.34 -13.33 -13.19
C ASP A 269 25.42 -12.88 -14.66
N GLY A 270 24.49 -12.00 -15.09
CA GLY A 270 24.51 -11.41 -16.43
C GLY A 270 25.75 -10.55 -16.70
N ARG A 271 26.31 -9.89 -15.67
CA ARG A 271 27.56 -9.12 -15.81
C ARG A 271 28.76 -10.06 -15.93
N ILE A 272 28.83 -11.12 -15.14
CA ILE A 272 29.89 -12.12 -15.20
C ILE A 272 29.91 -12.81 -16.57
N GLN A 273 28.73 -13.18 -17.09
CA GLN A 273 28.63 -13.80 -18.41
C GLN A 273 29.06 -12.86 -19.56
N ARG A 274 28.79 -11.56 -19.46
CA ARG A 274 29.27 -10.58 -20.45
C ARG A 274 30.79 -10.40 -20.38
N GLN A 275 31.36 -10.41 -19.18
CA GLN A 275 32.81 -10.33 -18.99
C GLN A 275 33.52 -11.58 -19.53
N SER A 276 32.98 -12.78 -19.30
CA SER A 276 33.60 -14.01 -19.84
C SER A 276 33.55 -14.07 -21.36
N ARG A 277 32.48 -13.59 -22.00
CA ARG A 277 32.41 -13.46 -23.47
C ARG A 277 33.41 -12.44 -24.01
N ALA A 278 33.49 -11.26 -23.40
CA ALA A 278 34.43 -10.23 -23.84
C ALA A 278 35.90 -10.69 -23.75
N VAL A 279 36.24 -11.54 -22.78
CA VAL A 279 37.59 -12.13 -22.67
C VAL A 279 37.83 -13.19 -23.75
N SER A 280 36.81 -14.01 -24.07
CA SER A 280 36.91 -15.00 -25.15
C SER A 280 37.09 -14.36 -26.52
N ASP A 281 36.44 -13.23 -26.78
CA ASP A 281 36.53 -12.50 -28.06
C ASP A 281 37.87 -11.75 -28.22
N GLN A 282 38.63 -11.57 -27.14
CA GLN A 282 39.96 -10.95 -27.14
C GLN A 282 41.10 -11.96 -27.25
N GLN A 283 40.83 -13.27 -27.36
CA GLN A 283 41.89 -14.19 -27.77
C GLN A 283 42.30 -13.85 -29.21
N PRO A 284 43.52 -13.35 -29.44
CA PRO A 284 43.98 -13.05 -30.78
C PRO A 284 43.87 -14.33 -31.60
N MET A 285 43.21 -14.24 -32.75
CA MET A 285 43.26 -15.28 -33.77
C MET A 285 44.73 -15.51 -34.09
N ASP A 286 45.31 -16.53 -33.47
CA ASP A 286 46.72 -16.84 -33.63
C ASP A 286 46.91 -17.21 -35.11
N VAL A 287 47.72 -16.38 -35.75
CA VAL A 287 47.94 -16.37 -37.19
C VAL A 287 48.62 -17.68 -37.57
N THR A 288 47.90 -18.49 -38.36
CA THR A 288 48.41 -19.41 -39.38
C THR A 288 49.75 -20.07 -39.05
N GLN A 289 49.75 -21.14 -38.26
CA GLN A 289 50.83 -22.13 -38.32
C GLN A 289 50.54 -23.15 -39.43
N SER A 290 51.48 -23.22 -40.36
CA SER A 290 51.54 -24.10 -41.54
C SER A 290 51.37 -25.59 -41.21
N PRO A 291 50.89 -26.39 -42.18
CA PRO A 291 50.73 -27.83 -42.01
C PRO A 291 52.10 -28.54 -42.14
N GLN A 292 52.58 -29.14 -41.06
CA GLN A 292 53.58 -30.20 -41.13
C GLN A 292 53.10 -31.46 -40.40
N GLN A 293 53.33 -32.57 -41.10
CA GLN A 293 52.78 -33.89 -40.90
C GLN A 293 53.41 -34.64 -39.70
N SER A 294 52.70 -35.72 -39.34
CA SER A 294 53.21 -37.00 -38.84
C SER A 294 53.53 -37.12 -37.36
N GLY A 295 52.87 -38.09 -36.72
CA GLY A 295 53.33 -38.66 -35.45
C GLY A 295 52.25 -39.43 -34.71
N LEU A 296 52.06 -40.70 -35.07
CA LEU A 296 51.38 -41.70 -34.23
C LEU A 296 51.99 -41.70 -32.82
N THR A 297 51.18 -41.59 -31.77
CA THR A 297 51.43 -42.33 -30.52
C THR A 297 50.15 -42.57 -29.73
N GLN A 298 49.93 -43.84 -29.40
CA GLN A 298 48.96 -44.34 -28.43
C GLN A 298 49.34 -43.87 -27.02
N GLN A 299 48.36 -43.59 -26.15
CA GLN A 299 48.12 -44.31 -24.90
C GLN A 299 47.32 -43.50 -23.87
N ALA A 300 46.73 -44.26 -22.95
CA ALA A 300 46.25 -43.90 -21.61
C ALA A 300 44.83 -43.32 -21.50
N GLN A 301 43.90 -44.26 -21.61
CA GLN A 301 42.58 -44.25 -20.97
C GLN A 301 42.76 -44.10 -19.44
N MET A 302 42.39 -42.94 -18.89
CA MET A 302 42.26 -42.75 -17.43
C MET A 302 40.79 -42.62 -17.04
N SER A 303 40.40 -43.47 -16.11
CA SER A 303 39.07 -43.57 -15.51
C SER A 303 38.72 -42.35 -14.63
N PRO A 304 37.44 -41.94 -14.56
CA PRO A 304 37.02 -40.87 -13.67
C PRO A 304 36.88 -41.33 -12.20
N PRO A 305 37.09 -40.44 -11.23
CA PRO A 305 36.99 -40.73 -9.80
C PRO A 305 35.53 -40.85 -9.31
N PRO A 306 35.31 -41.51 -8.15
CA PRO A 306 33.97 -41.85 -7.66
C PRO A 306 33.21 -40.65 -7.08
N LYS A 307 31.90 -40.66 -7.31
CA LYS A 307 30.90 -39.70 -6.83
C LYS A 307 30.89 -39.63 -5.30
N THR A 308 31.11 -38.42 -4.78
CA THR A 308 30.96 -38.08 -3.36
C THR A 308 29.47 -38.07 -2.99
N MET A 309 29.12 -38.83 -1.95
CA MET A 309 27.77 -38.91 -1.38
C MET A 309 27.37 -37.57 -0.75
N SER A 310 26.23 -37.03 -1.18
CA SER A 310 25.62 -35.81 -0.66
C SER A 310 24.87 -36.09 0.63
N SER A 311 25.33 -35.51 1.73
CA SER A 311 24.72 -35.56 3.06
C SER A 311 23.39 -34.80 3.05
N GLN A 312 22.29 -35.52 3.19
CA GLN A 312 20.94 -34.97 3.30
C GLN A 312 20.68 -34.58 4.76
N SER A 313 20.87 -33.30 5.09
CA SER A 313 20.54 -32.74 6.41
C SER A 313 19.03 -32.53 6.51
N GLN A 314 18.37 -33.42 7.26
CA GLN A 314 16.95 -33.35 7.56
C GLN A 314 16.72 -32.35 8.70
N ILE A 315 16.33 -31.11 8.36
CA ILE A 315 15.93 -30.10 9.36
C ILE A 315 14.47 -30.34 9.70
N GLN A 316 14.23 -30.93 10.88
CA GLN A 316 12.90 -31.11 11.46
C GLN A 316 12.51 -29.81 12.17
N GLN A 317 11.65 -29.00 11.55
CA GLN A 317 11.07 -27.81 12.18
C GLN A 317 9.86 -28.24 13.01
N GLN A 318 10.00 -28.23 14.34
CA GLN A 318 8.87 -28.30 15.27
C GLN A 318 8.29 -26.89 15.42
N THR A 319 7.12 -26.65 14.85
CA THR A 319 6.32 -25.45 15.12
C THR A 319 5.38 -25.74 16.29
N GLN A 320 5.71 -25.21 17.47
CA GLN A 320 4.79 -25.16 18.61
C GLN A 320 3.89 -23.92 18.44
N SER A 321 2.61 -24.15 18.19
CA SER A 321 1.60 -23.09 18.14
C SER A 321 1.18 -22.72 19.56
N THR A 322 1.66 -21.59 20.07
CA THR A 322 1.18 -21.02 21.34
C THR A 322 -0.10 -20.23 21.09
N THR A 323 -1.23 -20.78 21.51
CA THR A 323 -2.52 -20.08 21.54
C THR A 323 -2.49 -19.07 22.69
N VAL A 324 -2.46 -17.78 22.36
CA VAL A 324 -2.59 -16.69 23.34
C VAL A 324 -4.04 -16.25 23.36
N THR A 325 -4.75 -16.54 24.45
CA THR A 325 -6.13 -16.09 24.68
C THR A 325 -6.11 -14.62 25.09
N PHE A 326 -6.53 -13.72 24.20
CA PHE A 326 -6.68 -12.30 24.51
C PHE A 326 -8.07 -12.04 25.08
N SER A 327 -8.12 -11.56 26.33
CA SER A 327 -9.34 -11.13 26.99
C SER A 327 -9.72 -9.73 26.49
N ASN A 328 -10.91 -9.61 25.90
CA ASN A 328 -11.49 -8.36 25.42
C ASN A 328 -11.64 -7.32 26.54
N LEU A 329 -10.72 -6.34 26.58
CA LEU A 329 -10.96 -5.05 27.24
C LEU A 329 -11.28 -4.03 26.14
N GLN A 330 -12.58 -3.90 25.86
CA GLN A 330 -13.14 -2.92 24.95
C GLN A 330 -13.08 -1.55 25.63
N THR A 331 -11.95 -0.86 25.50
CA THR A 331 -11.81 0.52 25.95
C THR A 331 -12.37 1.44 24.87
N ASN A 332 -13.63 1.86 25.05
CA ASN A 332 -14.19 3.02 24.37
C ASN A 332 -13.51 4.28 24.91
N LEU A 333 -12.25 4.52 24.50
CA LEU A 333 -11.65 5.84 24.66
C LEU A 333 -12.07 6.67 23.45
N PRO A 334 -12.74 7.83 23.64
CA PRO A 334 -12.94 8.76 22.55
C PRO A 334 -11.56 9.18 22.05
N TYR A 335 -11.28 8.90 20.78
CA TYR A 335 -10.13 9.44 20.07
C TYR A 335 -10.21 10.96 20.24
N ARG A 336 -9.39 11.49 21.15
CA ARG A 336 -9.33 12.93 21.44
C ARG A 336 -8.78 13.56 20.18
N GLY A 337 -9.68 14.08 19.35
CA GLY A 337 -9.33 14.82 18.16
C GLY A 337 -8.22 15.78 18.53
N MET A 338 -7.04 15.57 17.96
CA MET A 338 -6.06 16.63 17.89
C MET A 338 -6.75 17.73 17.10
N GLY A 339 -7.24 18.74 17.83
CA GLY A 339 -7.80 19.94 17.25
C GLY A 339 -6.76 20.51 16.30
N ILE A 340 -7.11 20.49 15.01
CA ILE A 340 -6.40 21.20 13.95
C ILE A 340 -6.98 22.61 13.92
#